data_AF-A0A6M0CZF1-F1
#
_entry.id   AF-A0A6M0CZF1-F1
#
_cell.length_a   1.000
_cell.length_b   1.000
_cell.length_c   1.000
_cell.angle_alpha   90.00
_cell.angle_beta   90.00
_cell.angle_gamma   90.00
#
_symmetry.space_group_name_H-M   'P 1'
#
loop_
_entity.id
_entity.type
_entity.pdbx_description
1 polymer ?
#
loop_
_entity_poly.entity_id
_entity_poly.type
_entity_poly.pdbx_seq_one_letter_code
_entity_poly.pdbx_strand_id
1 'polypeptide(L)'
;MSGWGNLASGADIPPEIISQAGYTAVYGAGTAFAAQKSNGQLVAWGSAANGGTLPVDIKTLTDCCYIKGNFAAFAARRTNNRVV
;
A
#
# COMPACT_ATOMS: atom_id res chain seq x y z
N MET A 1 12.01 2.96 6.27
CA MET A 1 10.65 3.20 6.80
C MET A 1 10.60 2.70 8.24
N SER A 2 9.81 3.31 9.12
CA SER A 2 9.63 2.86 10.50
C SER A 2 8.15 2.95 10.87
N GLY A 3 7.64 1.95 11.59
CA GLY A 3 6.29 1.93 12.14
C GLY A 3 6.33 2.14 13.65
N TRP A 4 5.28 2.75 14.21
CA TRP A 4 5.12 2.93 15.65
C TRP A 4 3.66 2.74 16.06
N GLY A 5 3.43 2.30 17.29
CA GLY A 5 2.09 2.03 17.83
C GLY A 5 1.73 0.55 17.87
N ASN A 6 0.45 0.23 17.64
CA ASN A 6 -0.06 -1.14 17.75
C ASN A 6 0.40 -2.01 16.56
N LEU A 7 1.11 -3.10 16.84
CA LEU A 7 1.67 -4.01 15.83
C LEU A 7 0.58 -4.62 14.94
N ALA A 8 -0.53 -5.08 15.52
CA ALA A 8 -1.66 -5.67 14.79
C ALA A 8 -2.44 -4.64 13.95
N SER A 9 -2.20 -3.35 14.16
CA SER A 9 -2.82 -2.24 13.43
C SER A 9 -1.88 -1.59 12.43
N GLY A 10 -0.82 -2.31 12.00
CA GLY A 10 0.08 -1.91 10.90
C GLY A 10 1.39 -1.25 11.33
N ALA A 11 1.73 -1.23 12.63
CA ALA A 11 3.07 -0.83 13.08
C ALA A 11 4.14 -1.91 12.80
N ASP A 12 3.74 -3.18 12.66
CA ASP A 12 4.61 -4.27 12.21
C ASP A 12 4.76 -4.20 10.68
N ILE A 13 5.78 -3.48 10.21
CA ILE A 13 6.07 -3.29 8.79
C ILE A 13 7.04 -4.39 8.33
N PRO A 14 6.69 -5.20 7.32
CA PRO A 14 7.56 -6.26 6.83
C PRO A 14 8.97 -5.78 6.45
N PRO A 15 10.05 -6.52 6.80
CA PRO A 15 11.43 -6.12 6.53
C PRO A 15 11.72 -5.86 5.05
N GLU A 16 11.05 -6.56 4.14
CA GLU A 16 11.18 -6.36 2.69
C GLU A 16 10.61 -5.01 2.22
N ILE A 17 9.67 -4.42 2.97
CA ILE A 17 9.18 -3.06 2.73
C ILE A 17 10.14 -2.04 3.37
N ILE A 18 10.67 -2.32 4.56
CA ILE A 18 11.63 -1.44 5.26
C ILE A 18 12.94 -1.29 4.47
N SER A 19 13.43 -2.39 3.89
CA SER A 19 14.71 -2.46 3.16
C SER A 19 14.67 -1.79 1.79
N GLN A 20 13.50 -1.45 1.28
CA GLN A 20 13.32 -0.73 0.02
C GLN A 20 13.28 0.78 0.26
N ALA A 21 13.67 1.54 -0.77
CA ALA A 21 13.64 3.00 -0.79
C ALA A 21 12.74 3.52 -1.92
N GLY A 22 12.59 4.85 -1.99
CA GLY A 22 11.87 5.51 -3.07
C GLY A 22 10.36 5.56 -2.89
N TYR A 23 9.85 5.30 -1.68
CA TYR A 23 8.45 5.55 -1.33
C TYR A 23 8.17 7.06 -1.30
N THR A 24 7.09 7.47 -1.94
CA THR A 24 6.65 8.87 -2.04
C THR A 24 5.39 9.16 -1.22
N ALA A 25 4.60 8.13 -0.91
CA ALA A 25 3.38 8.28 -0.13
C ALA A 25 3.00 6.98 0.61
N VAL A 26 2.25 7.14 1.70
CA VAL A 26 1.61 6.06 2.46
C VAL A 26 0.13 6.40 2.62
N TYR A 27 -0.72 5.39 2.47
CA TYR A 27 -2.17 5.48 2.50
C TYR A 27 -2.72 4.48 3.52
N GLY A 28 -3.70 4.90 4.32
CA GLY A 28 -4.33 4.04 5.33
C GLY A 28 -5.70 3.53 4.90
N ALA A 29 -6.01 2.33 5.39
CA ALA A 29 -7.35 1.78 5.56
C ALA A 29 -7.55 1.44 7.05
N GLY A 30 -8.52 0.60 7.43
CA GLY A 30 -8.83 0.29 8.83
C GLY A 30 -7.61 -0.15 9.67
N THR A 31 -7.02 -1.29 9.34
CA THR A 31 -5.77 -1.79 9.97
C THR A 31 -4.73 -2.25 8.94
N ALA A 32 -4.80 -1.66 7.76
CA ALA A 32 -3.92 -1.95 6.64
C ALA A 32 -3.41 -0.64 6.04
N PHE A 33 -2.28 -0.74 5.36
CA PHE A 33 -1.65 0.37 4.69
C PHE A 33 -1.17 -0.05 3.30
N ALA A 34 -1.10 0.93 2.42
CA ALA A 34 -0.44 0.82 1.13
C ALA A 34 0.62 1.92 1.02
N ALA A 35 1.80 1.60 0.49
CA ALA A 35 2.82 2.61 0.15
C ALA A 35 3.09 2.60 -1.35
N GLN A 36 3.30 3.79 -1.90
CA GLN A 36 3.57 4.03 -3.31
C GLN A 36 5.01 4.46 -3.51
N LYS A 37 5.66 3.88 -4.52
CA LYS A 37 6.99 4.29 -4.98
C LYS A 37 6.91 5.40 -6.02
N SER A 38 8.01 6.09 -6.25
CA SER A 38 8.14 7.14 -7.28
C SER A 38 7.80 6.67 -8.69
N ASN A 39 7.99 5.39 -8.98
CA ASN A 39 7.62 4.75 -10.24
C ASN A 39 6.17 4.22 -10.26
N GLY A 40 5.31 4.61 -9.32
CA GLY A 40 3.92 4.17 -9.24
C GLY A 40 3.68 2.74 -8.75
N GLN A 41 4.73 1.97 -8.41
CA GLN A 41 4.54 0.64 -7.80
C GLN A 41 3.98 0.74 -6.39
N LEU A 42 3.15 -0.23 -6.03
CA LEU A 42 2.54 -0.33 -4.71
C LEU A 42 3.12 -1.50 -3.89
N VAL A 43 3.12 -1.33 -2.58
CA VAL A 43 3.23 -2.40 -1.58
C VAL A 43 2.11 -2.23 -0.56
N ALA A 44 1.68 -3.30 0.08
CA ALA A 44 0.68 -3.24 1.15
C ALA A 44 1.12 -4.10 2.34
N TRP A 45 0.66 -3.73 3.54
CA TRP A 45 0.87 -4.49 4.77
C TRP A 45 -0.28 -4.27 5.76
N GLY A 46 -0.28 -5.05 6.85
CA GLY A 46 -1.33 -5.06 7.86
C GLY A 46 -2.40 -6.13 7.58
N SER A 47 -3.61 -5.93 8.10
CA SER A 47 -4.67 -6.94 8.01
C SER A 47 -5.10 -7.23 6.56
N ALA A 48 -5.00 -8.49 6.14
CA ALA A 48 -5.48 -8.95 4.84
C ALA A 48 -6.97 -8.65 4.61
N ALA A 49 -7.79 -8.77 5.68
CA ALA A 49 -9.23 -8.47 5.62
C ALA A 49 -9.54 -6.98 5.35
N ASN A 50 -8.55 -6.10 5.59
CA ASN A 50 -8.68 -4.66 5.35
C ASN A 50 -7.82 -4.18 4.16
N GLY A 51 -7.36 -5.09 3.30
CA GLY A 51 -6.56 -4.75 2.11
C GLY A 51 -5.04 -4.75 2.32
N GLY A 52 -4.54 -5.34 3.41
CA GLY A 52 -3.11 -5.46 3.71
C GLY A 52 -2.35 -6.45 2.83
N THR A 53 -3.05 -7.20 1.96
CA THR A 53 -2.44 -8.06 0.94
C THR A 53 -2.66 -7.47 -0.43
N LEU A 54 -1.55 -7.10 -1.09
CA LEU A 54 -1.60 -6.56 -2.45
C LEU A 54 -1.73 -7.70 -3.48
N PRO A 55 -2.76 -7.69 -4.34
CA PRO A 55 -2.89 -8.69 -5.41
C PRO A 55 -1.71 -8.66 -6.40
N VAL A 56 -1.39 -9.81 -7.00
CA VAL A 56 -0.19 -9.98 -7.84
C VAL A 56 -0.22 -9.10 -9.10
N ASP A 57 -1.39 -8.97 -9.72
CA ASP A 57 -1.62 -8.13 -10.88
C ASP A 57 -1.40 -6.65 -10.53
N ILE A 58 -1.86 -6.19 -9.37
CA ILE A 58 -1.64 -4.82 -8.89
C ILE A 58 -0.18 -4.57 -8.52
N LYS A 59 0.51 -5.55 -7.93
CA LYS A 59 1.94 -5.47 -7.57
C LYS A 59 2.86 -5.22 -8.77
N THR A 60 2.46 -5.67 -9.96
CA THR A 60 3.23 -5.46 -11.20
C THR A 60 3.02 -4.10 -11.85
N LEU A 61 2.03 -3.32 -11.41
CA LEU A 61 1.75 -2.00 -11.97
C LEU A 61 2.83 -0.99 -11.57
N THR A 62 3.25 -0.18 -12.54
CA THR A 62 4.23 0.91 -12.37
C THR A 62 3.62 2.25 -12.80
N ASP A 63 2.30 2.36 -12.73
CA ASP A 63 1.55 3.50 -13.26
C ASP A 63 0.39 3.92 -12.35
N CYS A 64 0.33 3.43 -11.11
CA CYS A 64 -0.61 3.94 -10.12
C CYS A 64 -0.20 5.37 -9.74
N CYS A 65 -1.15 6.30 -9.80
CA CYS A 65 -0.91 7.74 -9.56
C CYS A 65 -1.76 8.32 -8.43
N TYR A 66 -2.78 7.59 -7.96
CA TYR A 66 -3.63 8.01 -6.85
C TYR A 66 -4.20 6.80 -6.14
N ILE A 67 -4.15 6.79 -4.80
CA ILE A 67 -4.61 5.69 -3.98
C ILE A 67 -5.54 6.23 -2.91
N LYS A 68 -6.65 5.54 -2.67
CA LYS A 68 -7.56 5.80 -1.55
C LYS A 68 -7.97 4.51 -0.87
N GLY A 69 -7.81 4.49 0.44
CA GLY A 69 -8.39 3.47 1.31
C GLY A 69 -9.77 3.89 1.80
N ASN A 70 -10.62 2.89 2.05
CA ASN A 70 -11.77 3.00 2.94
C ASN A 70 -11.51 2.13 4.18
N PHE A 71 -12.56 1.70 4.89
CA PHE A 71 -12.36 0.85 6.07
C PHE A 71 -11.68 -0.49 5.76
N ALA A 72 -12.05 -1.16 4.66
CA ALA A 72 -11.67 -2.56 4.39
C ALA A 72 -10.94 -2.79 3.04
N ALA A 73 -10.80 -1.76 2.21
CA ALA A 73 -10.25 -1.90 0.86
C ALA A 73 -9.51 -0.65 0.41
N PHE A 74 -8.75 -0.79 -0.68
CA PHE A 74 -8.12 0.29 -1.42
C PHE A 74 -8.63 0.31 -2.87
N ALA A 75 -8.62 1.50 -3.47
CA ALA A 75 -8.72 1.69 -4.91
C ALA A 75 -7.53 2.53 -5.37
N ALA A 76 -6.99 2.22 -6.55
CA ALA A 76 -5.94 2.98 -7.19
C ALA A 76 -6.36 3.43 -8.60
N ARG A 77 -6.14 4.71 -8.89
CA ARG A 77 -6.21 5.22 -10.26
C ARG A 77 -4.84 5.14 -10.91
N ARG A 78 -4.82 4.69 -12.15
CA ARG A 78 -3.63 4.61 -12.99
C ARG A 78 -3.50 5.84 -13.89
N THR A 79 -2.29 6.14 -14.37
CA THR A 79 -2.07 7.25 -15.31
C THR A 79 -2.78 7.06 -16.65
N ASN A 80 -3.14 5.82 -16.99
CA ASN A 80 -3.97 5.49 -18.16
C ASN A 80 -5.50 5.66 -17.91
N ASN A 81 -5.89 6.34 -16.83
CA ASN A 81 -7.28 6.59 -16.41
C ASN A 81 -8.11 5.36 -16.03
N ARG A 82 -7.51 4.16 -15.93
CA ARG A 82 -8.18 2.99 -15.36
C ARG A 82 -8.13 3.01 -13.84
N VAL A 83 -9.12 2.42 -13.20
CA VAL A 83 -9.17 2.19 -11.75
C VAL A 83 -8.99 0.70 -11.50
N VAL A 84 -8.24 0.38 -10.45
CA VAL A 84 -8.01 -0.97 -9.92
C VAL A 84 -8.22 -1.00 -8.41
#